data_AF-A0A1J5H0R9-F1
#
_entry.id   AF-A0A1J5H0R9-F1
#
_cell.length_a   1.000
_cell.length_b   1.000
_cell.length_c   1.000
_cell.angle_alpha   90.00
_cell.angle_beta   90.00
_cell.angle_gamma   90.00
#
_symmetry.space_group_name_H-M   'P 1'
#
loop_
_entity.id
_entity.type
_entity.pdbx_description
1 polymer ?
#
loop_
_entity_poly.entity_id
_entity_poly.type
_entity_poly.pdbx_seq_one_letter_code
_entity_poly.pdbx_strand_id
1 'polypeptide(L)'
;MNQRFALVSKICNHRCAMVTNLGFKKSQGAFVKTFVSELEIAVEPRNFSSPDANDKSREARLNKLRDRRNRSVTSINEVIPRPANDDHVKPLPNRQGRVEARPERRIDQRPIVDVARLEPKPKKKPTHINSRSGKLSNKPLGWQVLRLAIASVGLSVIAGTAISFWQNQQQQQLSPASNNGAEVVEKKETELEIIPLELKTEATPLVAKIKELAATQKDLAMQMMAIDLDSGTYVQVGANQKIAAASTIKMPLLVAFFQDVDAGKIKLDEMLEISEDVVVGEAGDFQGLALGTKKTALETATQMIVISDNTATNMIIKRLGGVATVNQRFKSWGLKNIVANNKLPDLEGTNTISTQDMVTLLAMVDQGKLVTPRSRDRFMDIMSRPITNTLLPQGIGAEARIVHKTGDIGSAVGDAGIVDMPNGKRYAIAVMVTRPNNDQRANELIRQISRASYDYFLDSGKSPAPEFPANTLIENISLPLPNASPSNAPSLGTPEATRQGQ
;
A
#
# COMPACT_ATOMS: atom_id res chain seq x y z
N MET A 1 -55.56 -7.34 -38.34
CA MET A 1 -54.48 -8.35 -38.50
C MET A 1 -53.64 -8.27 -37.22
N ASN A 2 -53.96 -8.94 -36.11
CA ASN A 2 -54.03 -10.39 -35.83
C ASN A 2 -52.74 -11.10 -36.30
N GLN A 3 -51.90 -11.77 -35.48
CA GLN A 3 -52.01 -12.40 -34.15
C GLN A 3 -50.63 -12.27 -33.44
N ARG A 4 -50.42 -12.07 -32.12
CA ARG A 4 -50.94 -12.59 -30.84
C ARG A 4 -50.51 -14.02 -30.45
N PHE A 5 -49.74 -14.08 -29.34
CA PHE A 5 -49.73 -15.10 -28.25
C PHE A 5 -49.19 -16.50 -28.58
N ALA A 6 -48.84 -17.38 -27.65
CA ALA A 6 -48.27 -17.40 -26.30
C ALA A 6 -48.13 -18.91 -25.96
N LEU A 7 -47.14 -19.24 -25.12
CA LEU A 7 -47.18 -20.26 -24.05
C LEU A 7 -47.94 -21.60 -24.26
N VAL A 8 -47.25 -22.74 -24.01
CA VAL A 8 -47.60 -23.78 -22.99
C VAL A 8 -47.07 -25.19 -23.34
N SER A 9 -46.42 -25.79 -22.33
CA SER A 9 -46.34 -27.23 -21.95
C SER A 9 -45.29 -28.19 -22.51
N LYS A 10 -44.53 -28.71 -21.52
CA LYS A 10 -44.22 -30.13 -21.19
C LYS A 10 -43.43 -30.91 -22.25
N ILE A 11 -42.27 -31.45 -21.91
CA ILE A 11 -42.14 -32.74 -21.21
C ILE A 11 -40.93 -32.76 -20.24
N CYS A 12 -41.16 -33.39 -19.08
CA CYS A 12 -40.24 -33.62 -17.97
C CYS A 12 -39.40 -34.92 -18.10
N ASN A 13 -38.43 -35.01 -17.19
CA ASN A 13 -37.87 -36.18 -16.50
C ASN A 13 -36.68 -36.92 -17.14
N HIS A 14 -35.49 -36.92 -16.54
CA HIS A 14 -35.01 -37.52 -15.26
C HIS A 14 -34.59 -39.00 -15.40
N ARG A 15 -33.30 -39.28 -15.15
CA ARG A 15 -32.72 -40.34 -14.30
C ARG A 15 -31.18 -40.23 -14.38
N CYS A 16 -30.45 -39.97 -13.27
CA CYS A 16 -29.90 -40.94 -12.28
C CYS A 16 -29.02 -42.03 -12.92
N ALA A 17 -27.91 -42.52 -12.37
CA ALA A 17 -27.04 -42.23 -11.21
C ALA A 17 -25.89 -43.28 -11.29
N MET A 18 -24.75 -43.01 -10.63
CA MET A 18 -23.72 -43.94 -10.12
C MET A 18 -23.39 -45.23 -10.88
N VAL A 19 -22.12 -45.39 -11.30
CA VAL A 19 -21.35 -46.62 -11.03
C VAL A 19 -19.88 -46.27 -10.72
N THR A 20 -19.45 -46.73 -9.57
CA THR A 20 -18.10 -46.79 -8.99
C THR A 20 -17.24 -47.88 -9.63
N ASN A 21 -15.92 -47.82 -9.37
CA ASN A 21 -14.91 -48.86 -9.55
C ASN A 21 -14.48 -49.23 -10.98
N LEU A 22 -13.25 -48.88 -11.32
CA LEU A 22 -12.16 -49.86 -11.47
C LEU A 22 -10.85 -49.11 -11.71
N GLY A 23 -9.90 -49.29 -10.78
CA GLY A 23 -8.53 -48.88 -11.00
C GLY A 23 -7.86 -49.79 -12.03
N PHE A 24 -6.96 -49.24 -12.83
CA PHE A 24 -5.85 -50.01 -13.37
C PHE A 24 -4.58 -49.15 -13.46
N LYS A 25 -3.52 -49.76 -12.95
CA LYS A 25 -2.13 -49.29 -12.93
C LYS A 25 -1.53 -49.24 -14.34
N LYS A 26 -0.55 -48.34 -14.48
CA LYS A 26 0.75 -48.48 -15.18
C LYS A 26 0.84 -49.39 -16.42
N SER A 27 1.26 -48.81 -17.53
CA SER A 27 2.51 -49.14 -18.25
C SER A 27 2.62 -48.22 -19.47
N GLN A 28 3.64 -47.36 -19.52
CA GLN A 28 4.86 -47.54 -20.32
C GLN A 28 4.65 -47.66 -21.83
N GLY A 29 5.52 -46.94 -22.56
CA GLY A 29 6.13 -47.48 -23.76
C GLY A 29 5.63 -46.83 -25.05
N ALA A 30 6.47 -45.92 -25.56
CA ALA A 30 6.38 -45.35 -26.89
C ALA A 30 6.26 -46.42 -27.98
N PHE A 31 5.47 -46.17 -29.03
CA PHE A 31 5.72 -46.77 -30.35
C PHE A 31 5.18 -45.88 -31.48
N VAL A 32 6.14 -45.47 -32.32
CA VAL A 32 6.08 -45.32 -33.79
C VAL A 32 5.59 -44.05 -34.47
N LYS A 33 6.51 -43.59 -35.32
CA LYS A 33 6.48 -42.57 -36.36
C LYS A 33 5.51 -42.90 -37.50
N THR A 34 5.21 -41.85 -38.25
CA THR A 34 4.92 -41.78 -39.69
C THR A 34 3.44 -41.81 -40.05
N PHE A 35 2.92 -40.65 -40.45
CA PHE A 35 2.12 -40.53 -41.67
C PHE A 35 2.34 -39.13 -42.26
N VAL A 36 2.85 -39.12 -43.49
CA VAL A 36 2.88 -37.99 -44.41
C VAL A 36 1.65 -38.13 -45.31
N SER A 37 0.86 -37.08 -45.47
CA SER A 37 0.26 -36.69 -46.77
C SER A 37 -0.65 -35.47 -46.62
N GLU A 38 -0.32 -34.46 -47.43
CA GLU A 38 -1.24 -33.58 -48.18
C GLU A 38 -2.09 -32.54 -47.44
N LEU A 39 -1.71 -31.27 -47.60
CA LEU A 39 -2.56 -30.28 -48.28
C LEU A 39 -1.70 -29.09 -48.74
N GLU A 40 -1.43 -29.03 -50.04
CA GLU A 40 -1.01 -27.82 -50.75
C GLU A 40 -2.21 -26.86 -50.85
N ILE A 41 -2.04 -25.62 -50.39
CA ILE A 41 -2.75 -24.46 -50.95
C ILE A 41 -1.71 -23.35 -51.16
N ALA A 42 -1.75 -22.82 -52.37
CA ALA A 42 -0.79 -21.93 -52.99
C ALA A 42 -0.47 -20.63 -52.21
N VAL A 43 0.82 -20.28 -52.23
CA VAL A 43 1.33 -18.95 -51.88
C VAL A 43 1.70 -18.24 -53.19
N GLU A 44 0.98 -17.17 -53.53
CA GLU A 44 1.46 -16.19 -54.52
C GLU A 44 2.32 -15.12 -53.84
N PRO A 45 3.37 -14.60 -54.51
CA PRO A 45 4.28 -13.61 -53.94
C PRO A 45 3.78 -12.18 -54.22
N ARG A 46 3.83 -11.30 -53.21
CA ARG A 46 3.78 -9.85 -53.43
C ARG A 46 5.07 -9.19 -52.96
N ASN A 47 5.82 -8.67 -53.92
CA ASN A 47 6.97 -7.78 -53.73
C ASN A 47 6.54 -6.29 -53.76
N PHE A 48 6.96 -5.58 -52.72
CA PHE A 48 7.48 -4.21 -52.60
C PHE A 48 6.85 -2.97 -53.29
N SER A 49 6.46 -1.99 -52.45
CA SER A 49 6.71 -0.51 -52.49
C SER A 49 5.83 0.14 -51.39
N SER A 50 6.15 1.16 -50.58
CA SER A 50 7.13 2.27 -50.54
C SER A 50 7.23 2.81 -49.08
N PRO A 51 8.36 3.43 -48.64
CA PRO A 51 8.55 4.00 -47.31
C PRO A 51 8.22 5.50 -47.25
N ASP A 52 6.93 5.92 -47.30
CA ASP A 52 6.58 7.36 -47.22
C ASP A 52 5.34 7.69 -46.36
N ALA A 53 4.67 6.69 -45.77
CA ALA A 53 3.45 6.92 -45.00
C ALA A 53 3.67 7.31 -43.53
N ASN A 54 4.89 7.15 -42.99
CA ASN A 54 5.20 7.39 -41.58
C ASN A 54 5.80 8.76 -41.26
N ASP A 55 6.19 9.56 -42.26
CA ASP A 55 6.82 10.85 -42.01
C ASP A 55 5.77 11.98 -41.86
N LYS A 56 4.68 11.92 -42.63
CA LYS A 56 3.58 12.88 -42.54
C LYS A 56 2.82 12.83 -41.21
N SER A 57 2.72 11.65 -40.59
CA SER A 57 2.10 11.47 -39.27
C SER A 57 3.01 11.95 -38.13
N ARG A 58 4.33 11.92 -38.34
CA ARG A 58 5.35 12.40 -37.39
C ARG A 58 5.50 13.93 -37.45
N GLU A 59 5.54 14.50 -38.65
CA GLU A 59 5.48 15.95 -38.92
C GLU A 59 4.21 16.61 -38.34
N ALA A 60 3.04 16.00 -38.56
CA ALA A 60 1.78 16.50 -38.02
C ALA A 60 1.76 16.49 -36.48
N ARG A 61 2.42 15.52 -35.85
CA ARG A 61 2.54 15.42 -34.38
C ARG A 61 3.53 16.44 -33.81
N LEU A 62 4.63 16.73 -34.53
CA LEU A 62 5.61 17.75 -34.16
C LEU A 62 5.07 19.18 -34.32
N ASN A 63 4.28 19.45 -35.36
CA ASN A 63 3.63 20.75 -35.53
C ASN A 63 2.57 21.02 -34.46
N LYS A 64 1.80 20.00 -34.04
CA LYS A 64 0.86 20.12 -32.90
C LYS A 64 1.55 20.43 -31.56
N LEU A 65 2.78 19.95 -31.38
CA LEU A 65 3.60 20.22 -30.19
C LEU A 65 4.26 21.60 -30.23
N ARG A 66 4.67 22.08 -31.42
CA ARG A 66 5.16 23.45 -31.61
C ARG A 66 4.07 24.51 -31.40
N ASP A 67 2.85 24.26 -31.87
CA ASP A 67 1.71 25.19 -31.69
C ASP A 67 1.31 25.35 -30.21
N ARG A 68 1.40 24.28 -29.42
CA ARG A 68 1.13 24.33 -27.97
C ARG A 68 2.21 25.09 -27.20
N ARG A 69 3.47 25.02 -27.67
CA ARG A 69 4.61 25.74 -27.07
C ARG A 69 4.59 27.24 -27.42
N ASN A 70 4.09 27.61 -28.60
CA ASN A 70 3.93 29.02 -28.98
C ASN A 70 2.69 29.70 -28.35
N ARG A 71 1.63 28.97 -28.02
CA ARG A 71 0.48 29.53 -27.27
C ARG A 71 0.74 29.78 -25.79
N SER A 72 1.81 29.21 -25.23
CA SER A 72 2.17 29.36 -23.82
C SER A 72 3.22 30.44 -23.57
N VAL A 73 3.71 31.12 -24.61
CA VAL A 73 4.76 32.15 -24.52
C VAL A 73 4.25 33.56 -24.90
N THR A 74 3.00 33.72 -25.32
CA THR A 74 2.41 35.03 -25.71
C THR A 74 1.25 35.49 -24.82
N SER A 75 1.35 35.31 -23.50
CA SER A 75 0.39 35.92 -22.55
C SER A 75 1.02 36.47 -21.26
N ILE A 76 2.28 36.92 -21.31
CA ILE A 76 2.88 37.68 -20.21
C ILE A 76 3.75 38.79 -20.81
N ASN A 77 3.10 39.85 -21.32
CA ASN A 77 3.65 41.19 -21.43
C ASN A 77 2.56 42.10 -22.00
N GLU A 78 1.72 42.64 -21.13
CA GLU A 78 1.02 43.89 -21.43
C GLU A 78 0.86 44.70 -20.13
N VAL A 79 1.61 45.79 -20.08
CA VAL A 79 1.57 46.84 -19.05
C VAL A 79 0.60 47.89 -19.56
N ILE A 80 -0.51 48.15 -18.84
CA ILE A 80 -1.43 49.28 -19.11
C ILE A 80 -1.89 49.88 -17.75
N PRO A 81 -2.06 51.23 -17.64
CA PRO A 81 -1.80 52.00 -16.43
C PRO A 81 -3.01 52.22 -15.51
N ARG A 82 -2.73 52.72 -14.29
CA ARG A 82 -3.72 53.09 -13.27
C ARG A 82 -4.60 54.29 -13.69
N PRO A 83 -5.91 54.27 -13.39
CA PRO A 83 -6.70 55.50 -13.24
C PRO A 83 -6.96 55.83 -11.75
N ALA A 84 -7.33 57.09 -11.56
CA ALA A 84 -7.39 57.84 -10.31
C ALA A 84 -8.61 57.52 -9.41
N ASN A 85 -8.51 58.03 -8.17
CA ASN A 85 -9.50 58.04 -7.10
C ASN A 85 -10.95 58.31 -7.55
N ASP A 86 -11.89 57.59 -6.94
CA ASP A 86 -13.17 58.17 -6.55
C ASP A 86 -13.69 57.53 -5.25
N ASP A 87 -14.29 58.36 -4.42
CA ASP A 87 -14.69 58.13 -3.04
C ASP A 87 -16.04 57.39 -2.93
N HIS A 88 -16.28 56.81 -1.74
CA HIS A 88 -17.55 56.30 -1.18
C HIS A 88 -17.84 54.80 -1.23
N VAL A 89 -17.53 54.09 -0.12
CA VAL A 89 -18.32 52.94 0.36
C VAL A 89 -18.47 52.98 1.89
N LYS A 90 -19.71 52.80 2.37
CA LYS A 90 -20.16 52.83 3.78
C LYS A 90 -19.71 51.58 4.60
N PRO A 91 -19.62 51.67 5.94
CA PRO A 91 -19.12 50.59 6.78
C PRO A 91 -20.19 49.54 7.15
N LEU A 92 -19.77 48.27 7.25
CA LEU A 92 -20.52 47.14 7.82
C LEU A 92 -20.17 46.94 9.32
N PRO A 93 -21.07 46.37 10.14
CA PRO A 93 -20.99 46.44 11.59
C PRO A 93 -20.15 45.34 12.25
N ASN A 94 -19.56 45.68 13.40
CA ASN A 94 -18.82 44.80 14.30
C ASN A 94 -19.71 43.75 14.98
N ARG A 95 -19.21 42.51 15.11
CA ARG A 95 -19.59 41.60 16.20
C ARG A 95 -18.38 40.82 16.71
N GLN A 96 -18.14 40.97 18.01
CA GLN A 96 -17.04 40.38 18.78
C GLN A 96 -17.20 38.86 18.94
N GLY A 97 -16.09 38.13 18.85
CA GLY A 97 -15.99 36.69 19.15
C GLY A 97 -14.52 36.26 19.28
N ARG A 98 -14.11 36.03 20.52
CA ARG A 98 -12.85 35.52 21.08
C ARG A 98 -11.95 34.66 20.16
N VAL A 99 -10.70 35.12 19.94
CA VAL A 99 -9.58 34.31 19.40
C VAL A 99 -8.51 34.24 20.48
N GLU A 100 -8.14 33.02 20.88
CA GLU A 100 -7.02 32.76 21.80
C GLU A 100 -5.68 33.05 21.10
N ALA A 101 -4.85 33.86 21.75
CA ALA A 101 -3.56 34.29 21.23
C ALA A 101 -2.48 33.20 21.42
N ARG A 102 -1.74 32.95 20.34
CA ARG A 102 -0.51 32.15 20.27
C ARG A 102 0.64 32.88 20.98
N PRO A 103 1.44 32.26 21.87
CA PRO A 103 2.52 32.97 22.54
C PRO A 103 3.74 33.17 21.63
N GLU A 104 4.19 34.43 21.56
CA GLU A 104 5.41 34.87 20.88
C GLU A 104 6.69 34.39 21.59
N ARG A 105 7.74 34.16 20.81
CA ARG A 105 9.08 33.80 21.28
C ARG A 105 9.73 34.97 22.01
N ARG A 106 10.04 34.75 23.29
CA ARG A 106 10.86 35.65 24.11
C ARG A 106 12.33 35.52 23.70
N ILE A 107 12.92 36.62 23.23
CA ILE A 107 14.36 36.77 23.01
C ILE A 107 14.95 37.34 24.31
N ASP A 108 15.70 36.52 25.05
CA ASP A 108 16.44 36.98 26.23
C ASP A 108 17.74 37.66 25.81
N GLN A 109 17.86 38.94 26.17
CA GLN A 109 19.07 39.75 26.07
C GLN A 109 20.11 39.25 27.10
N ARG A 110 21.34 38.97 26.65
CA ARG A 110 22.51 38.80 27.53
C ARG A 110 23.44 40.01 27.38
N PRO A 111 24.03 40.52 28.47
CA PRO A 111 24.99 41.62 28.39
C PRO A 111 26.35 41.15 27.86
N ILE A 112 26.97 42.02 27.06
CA ILE A 112 28.32 41.93 26.50
C ILE A 112 29.33 42.12 27.64
N VAL A 113 30.32 41.22 27.75
CA VAL A 113 31.50 41.38 28.61
C VAL A 113 32.76 41.05 27.80
N ASP A 114 33.76 41.89 28.01
CA ASP A 114 35.03 42.07 27.30
C ASP A 114 35.86 40.81 27.00
N VAL A 115 36.47 40.83 25.81
CA VAL A 115 37.41 39.82 25.32
C VAL A 115 38.81 40.15 25.82
N ALA A 116 39.23 39.55 26.94
CA ALA A 116 40.61 39.58 27.40
C ALA A 116 41.31 38.23 27.14
N ARG A 117 42.38 38.30 26.35
CA ARG A 117 43.37 37.26 26.00
C ARG A 117 43.86 36.51 27.25
N LEU A 118 43.79 35.17 27.24
CA LEU A 118 44.45 34.30 28.22
C LEU A 118 45.17 33.11 27.55
N GLU A 119 46.45 33.02 27.88
CA GLU A 119 47.50 32.06 27.52
C GLU A 119 47.18 30.58 27.81
N PRO A 120 47.86 29.61 27.15
CA PRO A 120 47.61 28.18 27.32
C PRO A 120 48.16 27.64 28.65
N LYS A 121 47.30 26.96 29.43
CA LYS A 121 47.68 26.33 30.71
C LYS A 121 48.46 25.00 30.52
N PRO A 122 49.45 24.70 31.39
CA PRO A 122 50.33 23.53 31.25
C PRO A 122 49.72 22.22 31.76
N LYS A 123 50.18 21.10 31.17
CA LYS A 123 49.85 19.71 31.50
C LYS A 123 50.20 19.39 32.97
N LYS A 124 49.23 18.91 33.75
CA LYS A 124 49.46 18.38 35.11
C LYS A 124 49.99 16.94 35.05
N LYS A 125 51.10 16.68 35.76
CA LYS A 125 51.66 15.35 36.05
C LYS A 125 50.78 14.58 37.07
N PRO A 126 50.78 13.24 37.06
CA PRO A 126 50.00 12.43 37.99
C PRO A 126 50.53 12.57 39.42
N THR A 127 49.64 12.87 40.36
CA THR A 127 49.93 12.94 41.79
C THR A 127 49.86 11.55 42.41
N HIS A 128 50.93 11.15 43.09
CA HIS A 128 51.01 9.95 43.94
C HIS A 128 49.93 9.99 45.03
N ILE A 129 49.15 8.91 45.14
CA ILE A 129 48.23 8.67 46.25
C ILE A 129 48.98 7.85 47.30
N ASN A 130 49.14 8.44 48.49
CA ASN A 130 49.63 7.76 49.68
C ASN A 130 48.64 6.67 50.13
N SER A 131 49.11 5.44 50.25
CA SER A 131 48.37 4.32 50.83
C SER A 131 48.23 4.51 52.35
N ARG A 132 47.02 4.82 52.81
CA ARG A 132 46.63 4.64 54.21
C ARG A 132 46.23 3.17 54.41
N SER A 133 47.00 2.46 55.21
CA SER A 133 46.66 1.13 55.74
C SER A 133 45.42 1.23 56.64
N GLY A 134 44.25 0.98 56.05
CA GLY A 134 42.97 0.86 56.75
C GLY A 134 42.77 -0.57 57.27
N LYS A 135 42.52 -0.67 58.57
CA LYS A 135 42.26 -1.88 59.37
C LYS A 135 41.31 -2.88 58.67
N LEU A 136 41.67 -4.16 58.69
CA LEU A 136 40.78 -5.26 58.29
C LEU A 136 39.54 -5.28 59.19
N SER A 137 38.39 -4.95 58.60
CA SER A 137 37.08 -5.19 59.19
C SER A 137 36.72 -6.66 59.00
N ASN A 138 36.58 -7.41 60.11
CA ASN A 138 36.03 -8.76 60.10
C ASN A 138 34.56 -8.69 59.68
N LYS A 139 34.31 -8.90 58.39
CA LYS A 139 32.95 -9.03 57.85
C LYS A 139 32.35 -10.39 58.26
N PRO A 140 31.05 -10.45 58.60
CA PRO A 140 30.40 -11.66 59.07
C PRO A 140 30.46 -12.78 58.03
N LEU A 141 30.60 -14.02 58.51
CA LEU A 141 30.81 -15.24 57.72
C LEU A 141 29.82 -15.39 56.55
N GLY A 142 28.57 -14.95 56.72
CA GLY A 142 27.56 -14.97 55.66
C GLY A 142 27.91 -14.16 54.41
N TRP A 143 28.64 -13.04 54.54
CA TRP A 143 29.05 -12.24 53.37
C TRP A 143 30.19 -12.92 52.58
N GLN A 144 31.04 -13.69 53.26
CA GLN A 144 32.09 -14.48 52.61
C GLN A 144 31.49 -15.69 51.89
N VAL A 145 30.49 -16.35 52.48
CA VAL A 145 29.75 -17.46 51.84
C VAL A 145 29.00 -16.97 50.60
N LEU A 146 28.31 -15.82 50.67
CA LEU A 146 27.63 -15.24 49.50
C LEU A 146 28.60 -14.89 48.36
N ARG A 147 29.79 -14.38 48.70
CA ARG A 147 30.82 -14.05 47.71
C ARG A 147 31.40 -15.30 47.05
N LEU A 148 31.59 -16.37 47.83
CA LEU A 148 32.01 -17.67 47.30
C LEU A 148 30.93 -18.31 46.42
N ALA A 149 29.64 -18.17 46.78
CA ALA A 149 28.53 -18.66 45.97
C ALA A 149 28.42 -17.92 44.61
N ILE A 150 28.57 -16.59 44.61
CA ILE A 150 28.59 -15.79 43.38
C ILE A 150 29.82 -16.15 42.53
N ALA A 151 30.98 -16.33 43.15
CA ALA A 151 32.20 -16.75 42.46
C ALA A 151 32.06 -18.16 41.86
N SER A 152 31.42 -19.10 42.55
CA SER A 152 31.18 -20.45 42.03
C SER A 152 30.22 -20.45 40.84
N VAL A 153 29.16 -19.63 40.87
CA VAL A 153 28.25 -19.50 39.72
C VAL A 153 28.97 -18.86 38.53
N GLY A 154 29.75 -17.80 38.76
CA GLY A 154 30.54 -17.16 37.71
C GLY A 154 31.57 -18.10 37.06
N LEU A 155 32.27 -18.92 37.87
CA LEU A 155 33.21 -19.93 37.38
C LEU A 155 32.52 -21.05 36.60
N SER A 156 31.33 -21.49 37.02
CA SER A 156 30.54 -22.50 36.29
C SER A 156 30.07 -21.99 34.93
N VAL A 157 29.70 -20.72 34.82
CA VAL A 157 29.33 -20.11 33.53
C VAL A 157 30.54 -20.03 32.60
N ILE A 158 31.70 -19.58 33.11
CA ILE A 158 32.93 -19.50 32.31
C ILE A 158 33.39 -20.90 31.87
N ALA A 159 33.37 -21.88 32.77
CA ALA A 159 33.73 -23.26 32.47
C ALA A 159 32.76 -23.89 31.46
N GLY A 160 31.44 -23.67 31.60
CA GLY A 160 30.44 -24.14 30.64
C GLY A 160 30.63 -23.53 29.25
N THR A 161 30.99 -22.25 29.19
CA THR A 161 31.27 -21.55 27.92
C THR A 161 32.57 -22.05 27.28
N ALA A 162 33.61 -22.33 28.07
CA ALA A 162 34.87 -22.90 27.60
C ALA A 162 34.72 -24.35 27.12
N ILE A 163 33.92 -25.17 27.81
CA ILE A 163 33.60 -26.54 27.39
C ILE A 163 32.79 -26.51 26.09
N SER A 164 31.82 -25.60 25.96
CA SER A 164 31.07 -25.41 24.71
C SER A 164 31.99 -25.04 23.54
N PHE A 165 32.95 -24.13 23.74
CA PHE A 165 33.94 -23.78 22.73
C PHE A 165 34.88 -24.92 22.39
N TRP A 166 35.32 -25.69 23.39
CA TRP A 166 36.24 -26.83 23.20
C TRP A 166 35.56 -28.03 22.54
N GLN A 167 34.29 -28.32 22.87
CA GLN A 167 33.49 -29.33 22.16
C GLN A 167 33.32 -28.94 20.69
N ASN A 168 33.05 -27.67 20.41
CA ASN A 168 32.91 -27.16 19.05
C ASN A 168 34.23 -27.24 18.25
N GLN A 169 35.37 -27.14 18.94
CA GLN A 169 36.70 -27.25 18.33
C GLN A 169 37.14 -28.71 18.11
N GLN A 170 36.81 -29.62 19.03
CA GLN A 170 37.01 -31.07 18.86
C GLN A 170 36.18 -31.63 17.70
N GLN A 171 34.97 -31.09 17.48
CA GLN A 171 34.11 -31.45 16.36
C GLN A 171 34.68 -30.99 15.00
N GLN A 172 35.66 -30.07 15.00
CA GLN A 172 36.42 -29.68 13.80
C GLN A 172 37.75 -30.45 13.62
N GLN A 173 38.23 -31.19 14.63
CA GLN A 173 39.53 -31.87 14.57
C GLN A 173 39.46 -33.41 14.46
N LEU A 174 38.28 -34.02 14.60
CA LEU A 174 38.06 -35.46 14.40
C LEU A 174 37.35 -35.74 13.07
N SER A 175 38.00 -35.39 11.97
CA SER A 175 37.71 -35.96 10.65
C SER A 175 38.98 -36.61 10.12
N PRO A 176 39.11 -37.94 10.12
CA PRO A 176 40.23 -38.59 9.46
C PRO A 176 40.06 -38.53 7.94
N ALA A 177 41.14 -38.19 7.25
CA ALA A 177 41.23 -38.24 5.82
C ALA A 177 41.04 -39.68 5.32
N SER A 178 40.05 -39.89 4.44
CA SER A 178 40.06 -41.01 3.50
C SER A 178 39.39 -40.58 2.18
N ASN A 179 40.15 -40.84 1.12
CA ASN A 179 40.00 -40.46 -0.28
C ASN A 179 38.63 -40.65 -0.94
N ASN A 180 38.34 -39.72 -1.85
CA ASN A 180 37.62 -39.85 -3.12
C ASN A 180 36.13 -40.22 -3.09
N GLY A 181 35.31 -39.19 -2.98
CA GLY A 181 33.93 -39.14 -3.46
C GLY A 181 33.42 -37.72 -3.28
N ALA A 182 33.11 -37.04 -4.38
CA ALA A 182 32.59 -35.67 -4.33
C ALA A 182 31.23 -35.65 -3.62
N GLU A 183 31.21 -35.28 -2.33
CA GLU A 183 29.98 -34.92 -1.62
C GLU A 183 29.92 -33.40 -1.45
N VAL A 184 28.99 -32.83 -2.21
CA VAL A 184 28.52 -31.46 -2.11
C VAL A 184 27.99 -31.26 -0.69
N VAL A 185 28.67 -30.46 0.11
CA VAL A 185 28.16 -30.02 1.41
C VAL A 185 27.03 -29.03 1.14
N GLU A 186 25.79 -29.53 1.16
CA GLU A 186 24.59 -28.70 1.22
C GLU A 186 24.67 -27.79 2.45
N LYS A 187 24.89 -26.49 2.21
CA LYS A 187 24.43 -25.46 3.14
C LYS A 187 22.94 -25.70 3.32
N LYS A 188 22.54 -26.11 4.52
CA LYS A 188 21.14 -26.14 4.93
C LYS A 188 20.64 -24.69 4.91
N GLU A 189 20.14 -24.26 3.76
CA GLU A 189 19.31 -23.07 3.64
C GLU A 189 18.15 -23.29 4.61
N THR A 190 17.99 -22.39 5.56
CA THR A 190 16.80 -22.35 6.40
C THR A 190 15.65 -22.04 5.47
N GLU A 191 15.03 -23.10 4.91
CA GLU A 191 13.82 -23.00 4.12
C GLU A 191 12.83 -22.22 4.97
N LEU A 192 12.38 -21.07 4.45
CA LEU A 192 11.33 -20.27 5.10
C LEU A 192 10.17 -21.22 5.35
N GLU A 193 9.95 -21.58 6.62
CA GLU A 193 8.80 -22.39 6.99
C GLU A 193 7.57 -21.50 6.74
N ILE A 194 6.94 -21.68 5.58
CA ILE A 194 5.74 -20.96 5.18
C ILE A 194 4.61 -21.49 6.07
N ILE A 195 4.52 -20.95 7.29
CA ILE A 195 3.40 -21.23 8.19
C ILE A 195 2.17 -20.62 7.51
N PRO A 196 1.17 -21.45 7.12
CA PRO A 196 -0.03 -20.98 6.46
C PRO A 196 -0.73 -19.92 7.31
N LEU A 197 -1.40 -18.97 6.65
CA LEU A 197 -2.28 -18.02 7.33
C LEU A 197 -3.32 -18.81 8.14
N GLU A 198 -3.33 -18.64 9.47
CA GLU A 198 -4.23 -19.37 10.36
C GLU A 198 -5.66 -18.84 10.26
N LEU A 199 -6.41 -19.34 9.28
CA LEU A 199 -7.84 -19.08 9.14
C LEU A 199 -8.62 -19.92 10.14
N LYS A 200 -9.15 -19.30 11.20
CA LYS A 200 -9.83 -20.01 12.30
C LYS A 200 -11.34 -19.97 12.17
N THR A 201 -11.93 -18.80 11.97
CA THR A 201 -13.40 -18.64 11.95
C THR A 201 -13.81 -17.67 10.86
N GLU A 202 -14.71 -18.11 9.97
CA GLU A 202 -15.26 -17.23 8.95
C GLU A 202 -16.36 -16.34 9.56
N ALA A 203 -16.23 -15.03 9.35
CA ALA A 203 -17.17 -14.01 9.78
C ALA A 203 -18.43 -14.02 8.89
N THR A 204 -19.25 -15.05 8.99
CA THR A 204 -20.44 -15.25 8.14
C THR A 204 -21.37 -14.02 8.04
N PRO A 205 -21.67 -13.27 9.13
CA PRO A 205 -22.46 -12.05 9.03
C PRO A 205 -21.80 -10.97 8.16
N LEU A 206 -20.48 -10.81 8.26
CA LEU A 206 -19.71 -9.87 7.45
C LEU A 206 -19.64 -10.33 5.99
N VAL A 207 -19.45 -11.64 5.73
CA VAL A 207 -19.52 -12.22 4.38
C VAL A 207 -20.86 -11.87 3.72
N ALA A 208 -21.97 -12.06 4.44
CA ALA A 208 -23.31 -11.74 3.94
C ALA A 208 -23.44 -10.24 3.63
N LYS A 209 -22.98 -9.37 4.53
CA LYS A 209 -23.03 -7.93 4.33
C LYS A 209 -22.22 -7.47 3.11
N ILE A 210 -21.01 -8.00 2.93
CA ILE A 210 -20.14 -7.64 1.81
C ILE A 210 -20.73 -8.14 0.48
N LYS A 211 -21.32 -9.34 0.46
CA LYS A 211 -22.03 -9.85 -0.72
C LYS A 211 -23.25 -8.99 -1.06
N GLU A 212 -24.00 -8.52 -0.06
CA GLU A 212 -25.10 -7.58 -0.26
C GLU A 212 -24.61 -6.29 -0.92
N LEU A 213 -23.57 -5.66 -0.37
CA LEU A 213 -22.98 -4.44 -0.93
C LEU A 213 -22.55 -4.65 -2.39
N ALA A 214 -21.84 -5.74 -2.68
CA ALA A 214 -21.36 -6.05 -4.02
C ALA A 214 -22.51 -6.36 -5.01
N ALA A 215 -23.57 -7.05 -4.56
CA ALA A 215 -24.71 -7.42 -5.41
C ALA A 215 -25.49 -6.21 -5.96
N THR A 216 -25.42 -5.06 -5.28
CA THR A 216 -26.04 -3.81 -5.76
C THR A 216 -25.29 -3.18 -6.95
N GLN A 217 -24.04 -3.59 -7.18
CA GLN A 217 -23.14 -2.93 -8.13
C GLN A 217 -23.00 -3.74 -9.42
N LYS A 218 -23.92 -3.52 -10.35
CA LYS A 218 -23.82 -4.08 -11.71
C LYS A 218 -22.52 -3.63 -12.38
N ASP A 219 -21.91 -4.54 -13.13
CA ASP A 219 -20.66 -4.34 -13.90
C ASP A 219 -19.38 -4.15 -13.07
N LEU A 220 -19.45 -4.29 -11.75
CA LEU A 220 -18.27 -4.36 -10.89
C LEU A 220 -17.97 -5.82 -10.52
N ALA A 221 -16.70 -6.21 -10.61
CA ALA A 221 -16.24 -7.51 -10.12
C ALA A 221 -15.27 -7.30 -8.95
N MET A 222 -15.75 -7.58 -7.74
CA MET A 222 -15.00 -7.38 -6.50
C MET A 222 -14.39 -8.69 -6.00
N GLN A 223 -13.14 -8.60 -5.56
CA GLN A 223 -12.43 -9.64 -4.83
C GLN A 223 -11.87 -9.03 -3.54
N MET A 224 -11.99 -9.75 -2.43
CA MET A 224 -11.53 -9.25 -1.14
C MET A 224 -11.13 -10.37 -0.17
N MET A 225 -10.19 -10.04 0.71
CA MET A 225 -9.90 -10.80 1.92
C MET A 225 -9.61 -9.84 3.08
N ALA A 226 -10.09 -10.18 4.28
CA ALA A 226 -9.66 -9.54 5.52
C ALA A 226 -9.52 -10.58 6.63
N ILE A 227 -8.57 -10.38 7.54
CA ILE A 227 -8.31 -11.28 8.67
C ILE A 227 -7.86 -10.47 9.88
N ASP A 228 -8.49 -10.71 11.02
CA ASP A 228 -7.99 -10.32 12.34
C ASP A 228 -6.76 -11.19 12.67
N LEU A 229 -5.60 -10.54 12.78
CA LEU A 229 -4.31 -11.20 12.96
C LEU A 229 -4.13 -11.78 14.37
N ASP A 230 -4.95 -11.34 15.33
CA ASP A 230 -4.92 -11.83 16.71
C ASP A 230 -5.82 -13.06 16.88
N SER A 231 -7.05 -13.00 16.34
CA SER A 231 -8.05 -14.05 16.53
C SER A 231 -8.11 -15.09 15.40
N GLY A 232 -7.58 -14.79 14.21
CA GLY A 232 -7.74 -15.62 13.01
C GLY A 232 -9.16 -15.60 12.43
N THR A 233 -10.02 -14.68 12.90
CA THR A 233 -11.34 -14.44 12.32
C THR A 233 -11.18 -13.76 10.96
N TYR A 234 -11.83 -14.28 9.92
CA TYR A 234 -11.60 -13.82 8.55
C TYR A 234 -12.88 -13.68 7.73
N VAL A 235 -12.78 -12.93 6.64
CA VAL A 235 -13.81 -12.84 5.60
C VAL A 235 -13.13 -12.88 4.23
N GLN A 236 -13.76 -13.55 3.27
CA GLN A 236 -13.25 -13.63 1.90
C GLN A 236 -14.38 -13.67 0.88
N VAL A 237 -14.18 -12.99 -0.25
CA VAL A 237 -15.04 -13.06 -1.43
C VAL A 237 -14.15 -13.12 -2.66
N GLY A 238 -14.14 -14.25 -3.38
CA GLY A 238 -13.29 -14.42 -4.56
C GLY A 238 -11.78 -14.33 -4.29
N ALA A 239 -11.34 -14.53 -3.04
CA ALA A 239 -10.01 -14.10 -2.59
C ALA A 239 -8.81 -14.75 -3.29
N ASN A 240 -8.98 -15.99 -3.79
CA ASN A 240 -7.92 -16.72 -4.49
C ASN A 240 -7.92 -16.50 -6.01
N GLN A 241 -8.86 -15.69 -6.54
CA GLN A 241 -8.90 -15.38 -7.96
C GLN A 241 -7.83 -14.34 -8.32
N LYS A 242 -7.31 -14.44 -9.55
CA LYS A 242 -6.39 -13.43 -10.06
C LYS A 242 -7.15 -12.17 -10.45
N ILE A 243 -6.54 -11.03 -10.20
CA ILE A 243 -6.99 -9.71 -10.63
C ILE A 243 -5.79 -8.84 -10.98
N ALA A 244 -6.00 -7.88 -11.88
CA ALA A 244 -4.99 -6.89 -12.22
C ALA A 244 -4.49 -6.21 -10.95
N ALA A 245 -3.17 -6.22 -10.76
CA ALA A 245 -2.54 -5.74 -9.54
C ALA A 245 -2.58 -4.21 -9.42
N ALA A 246 -2.56 -3.52 -10.56
CA ALA A 246 -2.26 -2.10 -10.61
C ALA A 246 -1.02 -1.79 -9.75
N SER A 247 -0.98 -0.65 -9.06
CA SER A 247 0.15 -0.29 -8.19
C SER A 247 0.21 -1.04 -6.85
N THR A 248 -0.72 -1.95 -6.53
CA THR A 248 -0.63 -2.74 -5.28
C THR A 248 0.56 -3.71 -5.30
N ILE A 249 1.04 -4.13 -6.49
CA ILE A 249 2.23 -4.96 -6.65
C ILE A 249 3.52 -4.31 -6.09
N LYS A 250 3.50 -3.00 -5.83
CA LYS A 250 4.62 -2.28 -5.21
C LYS A 250 4.87 -2.72 -3.76
N MET A 251 3.86 -3.27 -3.08
CA MET A 251 4.01 -3.82 -1.73
C MET A 251 4.97 -5.02 -1.67
N PRO A 252 4.77 -6.12 -2.43
CA PRO A 252 5.72 -7.23 -2.43
C PRO A 252 7.10 -6.82 -2.98
N LEU A 253 7.17 -5.83 -3.89
CA LEU A 253 8.46 -5.26 -4.31
C LEU A 253 9.19 -4.55 -3.16
N LEU A 254 8.48 -3.80 -2.31
CA LEU A 254 9.06 -3.16 -1.13
C LEU A 254 9.58 -4.19 -0.11
N VAL A 255 8.85 -5.28 0.09
CA VAL A 255 9.30 -6.40 0.93
C VAL A 255 10.57 -7.03 0.35
N ALA A 256 10.59 -7.28 -0.97
CA ALA A 256 11.76 -7.83 -1.66
C ALA A 256 12.99 -6.90 -1.52
N PHE A 257 12.78 -5.59 -1.65
CA PHE A 257 13.81 -4.57 -1.42
C PHE A 257 14.41 -4.67 -0.01
N PHE A 258 13.56 -4.71 1.02
CA PHE A 258 14.03 -4.81 2.39
C PHE A 258 14.68 -6.15 2.73
N GLN A 259 14.26 -7.26 2.11
CA GLN A 259 14.98 -8.53 2.22
C GLN A 259 16.41 -8.44 1.70
N ASP A 260 16.63 -7.77 0.56
CA ASP A 260 17.98 -7.58 0.03
C ASP A 260 18.80 -6.59 0.85
N VAL A 261 18.17 -5.62 1.52
CA VAL A 261 18.82 -4.76 2.53
C VAL A 261 19.26 -5.59 3.74
N ASP A 262 18.38 -6.43 4.27
CA ASP A 262 18.67 -7.30 5.42
C ASP A 262 19.79 -8.31 5.11
N ALA A 263 19.82 -8.82 3.88
CA ALA A 263 20.88 -9.70 3.39
C ALA A 263 22.19 -8.97 3.04
N GLY A 264 22.27 -7.65 3.19
CA GLY A 264 23.44 -6.84 2.86
C GLY A 264 23.72 -6.71 1.36
N LYS A 265 22.78 -7.13 0.50
CA LYS A 265 22.88 -7.05 -0.97
C LYS A 265 22.54 -5.66 -1.50
N ILE A 266 21.73 -4.90 -0.78
CA ILE A 266 21.39 -3.50 -1.06
C ILE A 266 21.84 -2.63 0.11
N LYS A 267 22.48 -1.50 -0.18
CA LYS A 267 22.70 -0.45 0.83
C LYS A 267 21.66 0.65 0.63
N LEU A 268 21.04 1.11 1.71
CA LEU A 268 19.97 2.11 1.63
C LEU A 268 20.41 3.43 0.98
N ASP A 269 21.70 3.77 1.10
CA ASP A 269 22.34 4.97 0.57
C ASP A 269 23.06 4.74 -0.76
N GLU A 270 23.01 3.54 -1.35
CA GLU A 270 23.57 3.33 -2.68
C GLU A 270 22.77 4.12 -3.72
N MET A 271 23.48 4.63 -4.72
CA MET A 271 22.91 5.52 -5.72
C MET A 271 22.38 4.72 -6.91
N LEU A 272 21.07 4.78 -7.12
CA LEU A 272 20.39 4.21 -8.28
C LEU A 272 20.21 5.28 -9.35
N GLU A 273 20.53 4.94 -10.59
CA GLU A 273 20.49 5.87 -11.72
C GLU A 273 19.17 5.80 -12.48
N ILE A 274 18.63 6.97 -12.83
CA ILE A 274 17.50 7.10 -13.74
C ILE A 274 18.03 6.96 -15.18
N SER A 275 17.86 5.77 -15.74
CA SER A 275 18.26 5.42 -17.11
C SER A 275 17.06 5.35 -18.06
N GLU A 276 17.32 5.40 -19.37
CA GLU A 276 16.26 5.41 -20.39
C GLU A 276 15.30 4.20 -20.28
N ASP A 277 15.82 3.02 -19.92
CA ASP A 277 15.03 1.78 -19.84
C ASP A 277 14.09 1.69 -18.62
N VAL A 278 14.14 2.64 -17.68
CA VAL A 278 13.28 2.67 -16.49
C VAL A 278 12.29 3.84 -16.49
N VAL A 279 12.58 4.92 -17.23
CA VAL A 279 11.72 6.10 -17.31
C VAL A 279 10.40 5.75 -17.98
N VAL A 280 9.31 6.12 -17.30
CA VAL A 280 7.96 5.82 -17.78
C VAL A 280 6.94 6.81 -17.23
N GLY A 281 5.82 6.94 -17.95
CA GLY A 281 4.72 7.86 -17.65
C GLY A 281 3.86 7.51 -16.44
N GLU A 282 2.73 8.22 -16.33
CA GLU A 282 1.71 8.12 -15.27
C GLU A 282 2.18 8.71 -13.92
N ALA A 283 1.86 8.07 -12.79
CA ALA A 283 2.23 8.58 -11.47
C ALA A 283 3.76 8.55 -11.23
N GLY A 284 4.28 9.62 -10.63
CA GLY A 284 5.69 9.75 -10.23
C GLY A 284 6.36 11.02 -10.71
N ASP A 285 7.30 11.52 -9.91
CA ASP A 285 8.08 12.72 -10.23
C ASP A 285 9.38 12.38 -10.96
N PHE A 286 9.89 11.15 -10.80
CA PHE A 286 11.20 10.76 -11.34
C PHE A 286 11.24 10.75 -12.87
N GLN A 287 10.09 10.57 -13.52
CA GLN A 287 9.98 10.65 -14.99
C GLN A 287 10.37 12.02 -15.56
N GLY A 288 10.27 13.09 -14.75
CA GLY A 288 10.61 14.46 -15.16
C GLY A 288 12.07 14.84 -14.91
N LEU A 289 12.86 13.95 -14.29
CA LEU A 289 14.27 14.20 -13.99
C LEU A 289 15.15 13.87 -15.19
N ALA A 290 16.30 14.55 -15.28
CA ALA A 290 17.27 14.30 -16.34
C ALA A 290 17.85 12.88 -16.25
N LEU A 291 18.09 12.25 -17.41
CA LEU A 291 18.79 10.97 -17.47
C LEU A 291 20.17 11.06 -16.80
N GLY A 292 20.58 9.99 -16.11
CA GLY A 292 21.81 9.97 -15.32
C GLY A 292 21.65 10.58 -13.92
N THR A 293 20.52 11.21 -13.60
CA THR A 293 20.21 11.64 -12.22
C THR A 293 20.21 10.42 -11.30
N LYS A 294 20.85 10.56 -10.14
CA LYS A 294 20.98 9.48 -9.16
C LYS A 294 20.18 9.79 -7.90
N LYS A 295 19.50 8.78 -7.38
CA LYS A 295 18.70 8.81 -6.16
C LYS A 295 19.13 7.69 -5.24
N THR A 296 19.06 7.89 -3.92
CA THR A 296 19.38 6.81 -2.99
C THR A 296 18.37 5.67 -3.13
N ALA A 297 18.79 4.43 -2.91
CA ALA A 297 17.91 3.28 -3.00
C ALA A 297 16.70 3.38 -2.06
N LEU A 298 16.88 3.94 -0.86
CA LEU A 298 15.78 4.22 0.08
C LEU A 298 14.82 5.28 -0.45
N GLU A 299 15.31 6.38 -1.03
CA GLU A 299 14.45 7.40 -1.64
C GLU A 299 13.64 6.82 -2.80
N THR A 300 14.28 6.04 -3.67
CA THR A 300 13.61 5.35 -4.79
C THR A 300 12.51 4.41 -4.28
N ALA A 301 12.80 3.56 -3.30
CA ALA A 301 11.81 2.66 -2.70
C ALA A 301 10.67 3.42 -1.99
N THR A 302 10.98 4.57 -1.39
CA THR A 302 9.98 5.43 -0.74
C THR A 302 9.04 6.06 -1.77
N GLN A 303 9.57 6.64 -2.86
CA GLN A 303 8.75 7.27 -3.91
C GLN A 303 7.89 6.26 -4.67
N MET A 304 8.39 5.03 -4.83
CA MET A 304 7.60 3.90 -5.33
C MET A 304 6.29 3.71 -4.55
N ILE A 305 6.29 3.94 -3.24
CA ILE A 305 5.10 3.74 -2.39
C ILE A 305 4.30 5.03 -2.20
N VAL A 306 4.96 6.10 -1.76
CA VAL A 306 4.32 7.33 -1.27
C VAL A 306 3.50 8.04 -2.35
N ILE A 307 4.10 8.25 -3.53
CA ILE A 307 3.42 8.88 -4.68
C ILE A 307 3.14 7.88 -5.81
N SER A 308 3.37 6.59 -5.55
CA SER A 308 3.25 5.54 -6.56
C SER A 308 4.13 5.78 -7.80
N ASP A 309 5.38 6.23 -7.63
CA ASP A 309 6.25 6.56 -8.76
C ASP A 309 6.60 5.32 -9.59
N ASN A 310 6.22 5.30 -10.87
CA ASN A 310 6.44 4.17 -11.77
C ASN A 310 7.88 4.05 -12.25
N THR A 311 8.57 5.17 -12.45
CA THR A 311 10.00 5.18 -12.81
C THR A 311 10.82 4.64 -11.65
N ALA A 312 10.54 5.07 -10.43
CA ALA A 312 11.15 4.53 -9.21
C ALA A 312 10.85 3.03 -9.04
N THR A 313 9.63 2.58 -9.38
CA THR A 313 9.27 1.15 -9.36
C THR A 313 10.15 0.35 -10.32
N ASN A 314 10.32 0.83 -11.56
CA ASN A 314 11.15 0.17 -12.57
C ASN A 314 12.64 0.15 -12.17
N MET A 315 13.13 1.21 -11.51
CA MET A 315 14.48 1.23 -10.90
C MET A 315 14.63 0.15 -9.84
N ILE A 316 13.66 -0.03 -8.93
CA ILE A 316 13.69 -1.06 -7.90
C ILE A 316 13.63 -2.47 -8.53
N ILE A 317 12.75 -2.71 -9.51
CA ILE A 317 12.69 -4.00 -10.23
C ILE A 317 14.05 -4.29 -10.88
N LYS A 318 14.66 -3.32 -11.55
CA LYS A 318 16.00 -3.47 -12.15
C LYS A 318 17.04 -3.80 -11.09
N ARG A 319 17.04 -3.08 -9.95
CA ARG A 319 17.98 -3.29 -8.85
C ARG A 319 17.83 -4.65 -8.15
N LEU A 320 16.62 -5.19 -8.13
CA LEU A 320 16.29 -6.53 -7.62
C LEU A 320 16.62 -7.67 -8.60
N GLY A 321 17.19 -7.35 -9.77
CA GLY A 321 17.57 -8.35 -10.77
C GLY A 321 16.48 -8.67 -11.80
N GLY A 322 15.49 -7.78 -11.95
CA GLY A 322 14.46 -7.87 -12.98
C GLY A 322 13.23 -8.70 -12.59
N VAL A 323 12.25 -8.72 -13.51
CA VAL A 323 10.91 -9.29 -13.30
C VAL A 323 10.95 -10.79 -12.97
N ALA A 324 11.82 -11.57 -13.63
CA ALA A 324 11.94 -13.00 -13.37
C ALA A 324 12.40 -13.29 -11.92
N THR A 325 13.38 -12.53 -11.43
CA THR A 325 13.94 -12.67 -10.08
C THR A 325 12.91 -12.33 -9.01
N VAL A 326 12.16 -11.24 -9.17
CA VAL A 326 11.10 -10.88 -8.21
C VAL A 326 9.95 -11.89 -8.22
N ASN A 327 9.57 -12.44 -9.38
CA ASN A 327 8.55 -13.49 -9.44
C ASN A 327 8.99 -14.79 -8.77
N GLN A 328 10.25 -15.20 -8.94
CA GLN A 328 10.80 -16.36 -8.21
C GLN A 328 10.75 -16.11 -6.70
N ARG A 329 11.06 -14.89 -6.27
CA ARG A 329 10.97 -14.49 -4.87
C ARG A 329 9.54 -14.57 -4.34
N PHE A 330 8.55 -14.03 -5.06
CA PHE A 330 7.14 -14.12 -4.65
C PHE A 330 6.67 -15.59 -4.51
N LYS A 331 7.08 -16.45 -5.46
CA LYS A 331 6.81 -17.89 -5.39
C LYS A 331 7.47 -18.56 -4.18
N SER A 332 8.70 -18.16 -3.82
CA SER A 332 9.40 -18.68 -2.65
C SER A 332 8.73 -18.33 -1.32
N TRP A 333 7.91 -17.27 -1.29
CA TRP A 333 7.05 -16.93 -0.15
C TRP A 333 5.68 -17.60 -0.21
N GLY A 334 5.44 -18.50 -1.17
CA GLY A 334 4.15 -19.17 -1.37
C GLY A 334 3.09 -18.35 -2.10
N LEU A 335 3.43 -17.15 -2.61
CA LEU A 335 2.50 -16.22 -3.25
C LEU A 335 2.39 -16.52 -4.75
N LYS A 336 1.48 -17.44 -5.10
CA LYS A 336 1.40 -18.04 -6.45
C LYS A 336 0.70 -17.14 -7.48
N ASN A 337 -0.13 -16.22 -7.01
CA ASN A 337 -0.95 -15.33 -7.82
C ASN A 337 -0.40 -13.92 -7.91
N ILE A 338 0.63 -13.56 -7.11
CA ILE A 338 1.40 -12.33 -7.31
C ILE A 338 2.43 -12.56 -8.41
N VAL A 339 2.18 -11.97 -9.58
CA VAL A 339 3.05 -12.13 -10.77
C VAL A 339 3.20 -10.78 -11.48
N ALA A 340 4.43 -10.30 -11.59
CA ALA A 340 4.80 -9.22 -12.49
C ALA A 340 5.06 -9.82 -13.89
N ASN A 341 4.29 -9.43 -14.89
CA ASN A 341 4.50 -9.80 -16.30
C ASN A 341 5.22 -8.69 -17.07
N ASN A 342 4.98 -7.42 -16.70
CA ASN A 342 5.56 -6.25 -17.36
C ASN A 342 6.13 -5.24 -16.35
N LYS A 343 7.03 -4.38 -16.84
CA LYS A 343 7.43 -3.15 -16.14
C LYS A 343 6.23 -2.22 -15.99
N LEU A 344 6.27 -1.31 -15.03
CA LEU A 344 5.23 -0.31 -14.83
C LEU A 344 5.24 0.73 -15.97
N PRO A 345 4.07 1.34 -16.29
CA PRO A 345 2.86 1.46 -15.46
C PRO A 345 1.90 0.27 -15.59
N ASP A 346 2.09 -0.60 -16.59
CA ASP A 346 1.24 -1.77 -16.85
C ASP A 346 -0.27 -1.42 -16.88
N LEU A 347 -0.63 -0.42 -17.70
CA LEU A 347 -2.02 0.08 -17.79
C LEU A 347 -3.00 -0.99 -18.32
N GLU A 348 -2.51 -1.97 -19.07
CA GLU A 348 -3.30 -3.12 -19.54
C GLU A 348 -3.62 -4.10 -18.40
N GLY A 349 -3.02 -3.94 -17.22
CA GLY A 349 -3.29 -4.75 -16.04
C GLY A 349 -2.78 -6.19 -16.16
N THR A 350 -1.65 -6.39 -16.82
CA THR A 350 -1.08 -7.73 -17.04
C THR A 350 -0.44 -8.29 -15.77
N ASN A 351 0.09 -7.45 -14.89
CA ASN A 351 0.56 -7.82 -13.57
C ASN A 351 -0.64 -8.24 -12.72
N THR A 352 -0.52 -9.35 -12.00
CA THR A 352 -1.64 -9.93 -11.25
C THR A 352 -1.31 -10.10 -9.77
N ILE A 353 -2.35 -10.05 -8.94
CA ILE A 353 -2.35 -10.53 -7.55
C ILE A 353 -3.58 -11.40 -7.31
N SER A 354 -3.66 -12.01 -6.13
CA SER A 354 -4.94 -12.34 -5.50
C SER A 354 -5.02 -11.63 -4.16
N THR A 355 -6.22 -11.31 -3.66
CA THR A 355 -6.36 -10.64 -2.36
C THR A 355 -5.92 -11.54 -1.21
N GLN A 356 -6.06 -12.87 -1.37
CA GLN A 356 -5.51 -13.85 -0.42
C GLN A 356 -3.98 -13.78 -0.33
N ASP A 357 -3.27 -13.76 -1.45
CA ASP A 357 -1.81 -13.65 -1.43
C ASP A 357 -1.36 -12.31 -0.84
N MET A 358 -2.07 -11.22 -1.12
CA MET A 358 -1.73 -9.90 -0.58
C MET A 358 -1.92 -9.84 0.95
N VAL A 359 -3.02 -10.37 1.47
CA VAL A 359 -3.25 -10.49 2.92
C VAL A 359 -2.22 -11.43 3.56
N THR A 360 -1.87 -12.52 2.89
CA THR A 360 -0.84 -13.46 3.36
C THR A 360 0.54 -12.78 3.45
N LEU A 361 0.92 -12.01 2.42
CA LEU A 361 2.15 -11.19 2.44
C LEU A 361 2.17 -10.25 3.65
N LEU A 362 1.10 -9.49 3.84
CA LEU A 362 0.97 -8.54 4.94
C LEU A 362 1.08 -9.21 6.32
N ALA A 363 0.40 -10.34 6.52
CA ALA A 363 0.49 -11.12 7.75
C ALA A 363 1.92 -11.65 7.99
N MET A 364 2.62 -12.12 6.95
CA MET A 364 4.01 -12.56 7.08
C MET A 364 4.97 -11.41 7.44
N VAL A 365 4.75 -10.21 6.90
CA VAL A 365 5.54 -9.02 7.27
C VAL A 365 5.28 -8.61 8.71
N ASP A 366 4.01 -8.56 9.12
CA ASP A 366 3.60 -8.20 10.48
C ASP A 366 4.25 -9.12 11.53
N GLN A 367 4.18 -10.43 11.29
CA GLN A 367 4.76 -11.47 12.15
C GLN A 367 6.30 -11.53 12.09
N GLY A 368 6.96 -10.67 11.30
CA GLY A 368 8.42 -10.62 11.20
C GLY A 368 9.04 -11.81 10.45
N LYS A 369 8.27 -12.50 9.60
CA LYS A 369 8.73 -13.70 8.87
C LYS A 369 9.56 -13.39 7.63
N LEU A 370 9.36 -12.22 7.01
CA LEU A 370 10.03 -11.88 5.75
C LEU A 370 11.21 -10.94 5.90
N VAL A 371 11.21 -10.06 6.91
CA VAL A 371 12.21 -9.00 7.08
C VAL A 371 12.55 -8.84 8.55
N THR A 372 13.73 -8.30 8.82
CA THR A 372 14.18 -7.99 10.20
C THR A 372 13.25 -6.95 10.84
N PRO A 373 13.17 -6.85 12.18
CA PRO A 373 12.36 -5.84 12.85
C PRO A 373 12.65 -4.40 12.37
N ARG A 374 13.94 -4.07 12.16
CA ARG A 374 14.34 -2.74 11.66
C ARG A 374 13.80 -2.45 10.26
N SER A 375 13.79 -3.45 9.39
CA SER A 375 13.29 -3.31 8.03
C SER A 375 11.75 -3.34 7.99
N ARG A 376 11.12 -4.13 8.87
CA ARG A 376 9.67 -4.09 9.08
C ARG A 376 9.20 -2.70 9.52
N ASP A 377 9.89 -2.07 10.47
CA ASP A 377 9.50 -0.74 10.94
C ASP A 377 9.58 0.32 9.82
N ARG A 378 10.61 0.23 8.95
CA ARG A 378 10.69 1.09 7.75
C ARG A 378 9.62 0.77 6.71
N PHE A 379 9.30 -0.50 6.51
CA PHE A 379 8.21 -0.91 5.65
C PHE A 379 6.90 -0.28 6.12
N MET A 380 6.59 -0.38 7.42
CA MET A 380 5.37 0.20 8.00
C MET A 380 5.36 1.73 7.89
N ASP A 381 6.48 2.41 8.17
CA ASP A 381 6.60 3.87 8.03
C ASP A 381 6.38 4.34 6.59
N ILE A 382 6.98 3.67 5.60
CA ILE A 382 6.80 4.05 4.20
C ILE A 382 5.35 3.83 3.77
N MET A 383 4.75 2.73 4.20
CA MET A 383 3.36 2.35 3.90
C MET A 383 2.32 3.19 4.65
N SER A 384 2.70 3.97 5.67
CA SER A 384 1.81 4.92 6.36
C SER A 384 1.79 6.31 5.71
N ARG A 385 2.64 6.55 4.71
CA ARG A 385 2.82 7.84 4.04
C ARG A 385 2.24 7.99 2.63
N PRO A 386 1.54 7.01 1.99
CA PRO A 386 0.89 7.27 0.71
C PRO A 386 0.03 8.53 0.71
N ILE A 387 0.07 9.29 -0.38
CA ILE A 387 -0.75 10.51 -0.52
C ILE A 387 -2.19 10.20 -0.92
N THR A 388 -2.43 9.03 -1.53
CA THR A 388 -3.76 8.59 -1.98
C THR A 388 -4.46 7.82 -0.88
N ASN A 389 -5.26 8.50 -0.07
CA ASN A 389 -5.97 7.93 1.08
C ASN A 389 -7.49 7.78 0.86
N THR A 390 -7.95 7.68 -0.38
CA THR A 390 -9.38 7.82 -0.76
C THR A 390 -10.18 6.51 -0.76
N LEU A 391 -9.55 5.38 -0.38
CA LEU A 391 -10.09 4.02 -0.41
C LEU A 391 -10.26 3.47 1.01
N LEU A 392 -9.49 2.46 1.44
CA LEU A 392 -9.62 1.85 2.77
C LEU A 392 -9.54 2.88 3.92
N PRO A 393 -8.65 3.90 3.88
CA PRO A 393 -8.57 4.86 4.98
C PRO A 393 -9.86 5.66 5.23
N GLN A 394 -10.77 5.75 4.26
CA GLN A 394 -12.05 6.47 4.43
C GLN A 394 -13.13 5.63 5.14
N GLY A 395 -12.88 4.34 5.34
CA GLY A 395 -13.79 3.42 6.01
C GLY A 395 -13.36 3.03 7.41
N ILE A 396 -12.34 3.64 8.00
CA ILE A 396 -11.89 3.33 9.37
C ILE A 396 -12.13 4.53 10.30
N GLY A 397 -12.24 4.26 11.61
CA GLY A 397 -12.42 5.29 12.62
C GLY A 397 -11.21 6.22 12.76
N ALA A 398 -11.43 7.45 13.25
CA ALA A 398 -10.38 8.47 13.34
C ALA A 398 -9.21 8.11 14.27
N GLU A 399 -9.41 7.20 15.23
CA GLU A 399 -8.38 6.71 16.13
C GLU A 399 -7.61 5.49 15.57
N ALA A 400 -8.10 4.91 14.48
CA ALA A 400 -7.42 3.81 13.81
C ALA A 400 -6.26 4.33 12.96
N ARG A 401 -5.25 3.49 12.77
CA ARG A 401 -4.15 3.77 11.83
C ARG A 401 -4.11 2.70 10.77
N ILE A 402 -3.69 3.08 9.58
CA ILE A 402 -3.54 2.16 8.46
C ILE A 402 -2.21 2.37 7.77
N VAL A 403 -1.55 1.26 7.45
CA VAL A 403 -0.43 1.21 6.51
C VAL A 403 -0.92 0.49 5.26
N HIS A 404 -0.81 1.10 4.08
CA HIS A 404 -1.48 0.58 2.89
C HIS A 404 -0.82 0.99 1.58
N LYS A 405 -1.29 0.41 0.47
CA LYS A 405 -0.94 0.84 -0.87
C LYS A 405 -2.13 0.67 -1.80
N THR A 406 -2.51 1.79 -2.41
CA THR A 406 -3.53 1.82 -3.46
C THR A 406 -2.99 1.38 -4.82
N GLY A 407 -3.88 0.95 -5.69
CA GLY A 407 -3.65 0.76 -7.11
C GLY A 407 -4.85 1.21 -7.93
N ASP A 408 -4.59 1.91 -9.03
CA ASP A 408 -5.59 2.33 -9.99
C ASP A 408 -4.98 2.34 -11.39
N ILE A 409 -5.61 1.66 -12.33
CA ILE A 409 -5.28 1.67 -13.78
C ILE A 409 -6.52 2.00 -14.63
N GLY A 410 -7.54 2.60 -14.01
CA GLY A 410 -8.81 2.91 -14.64
C GLY A 410 -9.76 1.71 -14.72
N SER A 411 -9.33 0.61 -15.35
CA SER A 411 -10.10 -0.64 -15.49
C SER A 411 -10.12 -1.51 -14.22
N ALA A 412 -9.19 -1.27 -13.30
CA ALA A 412 -9.16 -1.88 -11.99
C ALA A 412 -8.69 -0.87 -10.94
N VAL A 413 -9.29 -0.94 -9.75
CA VAL A 413 -8.93 -0.14 -8.58
C VAL A 413 -8.91 -1.02 -7.35
N GLY A 414 -8.01 -0.73 -6.42
CA GLY A 414 -7.94 -1.47 -5.18
C GLY A 414 -6.94 -0.90 -4.19
N ASP A 415 -6.93 -1.50 -3.01
CA ASP A 415 -6.12 -1.08 -1.89
C ASP A 415 -5.93 -2.26 -0.94
N ALA A 416 -4.77 -2.31 -0.30
CA ALA A 416 -4.41 -3.36 0.64
C ALA A 416 -3.52 -2.80 1.75
N GLY A 417 -3.72 -3.28 2.97
CA GLY A 417 -3.03 -2.75 4.12
C GLY A 417 -3.31 -3.49 5.42
N ILE A 418 -2.68 -3.00 6.49
CA ILE A 418 -2.88 -3.44 7.87
C ILE A 418 -3.48 -2.27 8.65
N VAL A 419 -4.52 -2.55 9.42
CA VAL A 419 -5.21 -1.58 10.27
C VAL A 419 -4.95 -1.89 11.73
N ASP A 420 -4.40 -0.90 12.44
CA ASP A 420 -4.33 -0.84 13.90
C ASP A 420 -5.61 -0.25 14.45
N MET A 421 -6.30 -0.98 15.33
CA MET A 421 -7.54 -0.55 15.94
C MET A 421 -7.30 0.05 17.34
N PRO A 422 -8.14 1.00 17.79
CA PRO A 422 -8.02 1.58 19.13
C PRO A 422 -8.24 0.58 20.27
N ASN A 423 -8.93 -0.55 20.01
CA ASN A 423 -9.12 -1.63 20.97
C ASN A 423 -7.89 -2.57 21.10
N GLY A 424 -6.79 -2.25 20.42
CA GLY A 424 -5.55 -3.03 20.43
C GLY A 424 -5.49 -4.17 19.43
N LYS A 425 -6.60 -4.48 18.72
CA LYS A 425 -6.58 -5.48 17.65
C LYS A 425 -5.89 -4.97 16.40
N ARG A 426 -5.43 -5.91 15.58
CA ARG A 426 -4.89 -5.63 14.25
C ARG A 426 -5.51 -6.54 13.20
N TYR A 427 -5.91 -5.99 12.06
CA TYR A 427 -6.37 -6.79 10.92
C TYR A 427 -5.67 -6.40 9.62
N ALA A 428 -5.43 -7.39 8.75
CA ALA A 428 -4.97 -7.19 7.39
C ALA A 428 -6.17 -7.26 6.43
N ILE A 429 -6.18 -6.44 5.39
CA ILE A 429 -7.25 -6.36 4.40
C ILE A 429 -6.70 -6.07 3.01
N ALA A 430 -7.28 -6.69 1.99
CA ALA A 430 -7.07 -6.35 0.59
C ALA A 430 -8.42 -6.38 -0.14
N VAL A 431 -8.71 -5.33 -0.90
CA VAL A 431 -9.92 -5.21 -1.72
C VAL A 431 -9.53 -4.72 -3.11
N MET A 432 -9.92 -5.48 -4.13
CA MET A 432 -9.68 -5.17 -5.53
C MET A 432 -11.00 -5.23 -6.30
N VAL A 433 -11.21 -4.29 -7.21
CA VAL A 433 -12.43 -4.18 -8.01
C VAL A 433 -12.07 -3.93 -9.47
N THR A 434 -12.45 -4.85 -10.34
CA THR A 434 -12.50 -4.58 -11.79
C THR A 434 -13.76 -3.77 -12.09
N ARG A 435 -13.63 -2.74 -12.93
CA ARG A 435 -14.68 -1.76 -13.18
C ARG A 435 -14.65 -1.24 -14.62
N PRO A 436 -15.76 -0.65 -15.10
CA PRO A 436 -15.70 0.28 -16.22
C PRO A 436 -14.72 1.42 -15.91
N ASN A 437 -14.04 1.93 -16.94
CA ASN A 437 -12.92 2.85 -16.78
C ASN A 437 -13.27 4.04 -15.86
N ASN A 438 -12.54 4.18 -14.76
CA ASN A 438 -12.69 5.24 -13.76
C ASN A 438 -14.08 5.34 -13.09
N ASP A 439 -14.90 4.28 -13.12
CA ASP A 439 -16.19 4.26 -12.44
C ASP A 439 -15.99 4.38 -10.92
N GLN A 440 -16.50 5.49 -10.35
CA GLN A 440 -16.33 5.83 -8.94
C GLN A 440 -17.17 4.96 -8.00
N ARG A 441 -18.14 4.20 -8.51
CA ARG A 441 -18.89 3.22 -7.70
C ARG A 441 -17.96 2.17 -7.10
N ALA A 442 -16.85 1.84 -7.78
CA ALA A 442 -15.84 0.94 -7.25
C ALA A 442 -15.09 1.51 -6.04
N ASN A 443 -14.70 2.79 -6.08
CA ASN A 443 -14.06 3.45 -4.93
C ASN A 443 -15.02 3.48 -3.73
N GLU A 444 -16.28 3.81 -3.99
CA GLU A 444 -17.32 3.82 -2.96
C GLU A 444 -17.58 2.43 -2.37
N LEU A 445 -17.63 1.39 -3.21
CA LEU A 445 -17.73 0.01 -2.74
C LEU A 445 -16.56 -0.39 -1.83
N ILE A 446 -15.32 0.00 -2.18
CA ILE A 446 -14.15 -0.25 -1.33
C ILE A 446 -14.29 0.46 0.03
N ARG A 447 -14.78 1.72 0.06
CA ARG A 447 -15.02 2.46 1.31
C ARG A 447 -16.07 1.79 2.18
N GLN A 448 -17.18 1.33 1.59
CA GLN A 448 -18.26 0.63 2.29
C GLN A 448 -17.79 -0.72 2.85
N ILE A 449 -17.01 -1.48 2.09
CA ILE A 449 -16.40 -2.73 2.54
C ILE A 449 -15.42 -2.48 3.68
N SER A 450 -14.60 -1.42 3.58
CA SER A 450 -13.68 -1.04 4.65
C SER A 450 -14.42 -0.71 5.93
N ARG A 451 -15.52 0.06 5.85
CA ARG A 451 -16.38 0.39 7.00
C ARG A 451 -17.02 -0.84 7.63
N ALA A 452 -17.67 -1.66 6.82
CA ALA A 452 -18.29 -2.90 7.30
C ALA A 452 -17.28 -3.82 7.99
N SER A 453 -16.05 -3.91 7.46
CA SER A 453 -14.98 -4.71 8.06
C SER A 453 -14.48 -4.10 9.37
N TYR A 454 -14.24 -2.79 9.40
CA TYR A 454 -13.79 -2.06 10.58
C TYR A 454 -14.78 -2.20 11.73
N ASP A 455 -16.06 -1.92 11.48
CA ASP A 455 -17.11 -1.98 12.50
C ASP A 455 -17.25 -3.41 13.07
N TYR A 456 -17.21 -4.42 12.20
CA TYR A 456 -17.29 -5.82 12.62
C TYR A 456 -16.14 -6.22 13.55
N PHE A 457 -14.89 -5.85 13.22
CA PHE A 457 -13.73 -6.19 14.05
C PHE A 457 -13.66 -5.36 15.34
N LEU A 458 -14.20 -4.13 15.33
CA LEU A 458 -14.26 -3.24 16.49
C LEU A 458 -15.21 -3.81 17.55
N ASP A 459 -16.40 -4.21 17.14
CA ASP A 459 -17.47 -4.70 18.02
C ASP A 459 -17.38 -6.20 18.34
N SER A 460 -16.22 -6.82 18.07
CA SER A 460 -15.96 -8.26 18.30
C SER A 460 -17.01 -9.16 17.65
N GLY A 461 -17.44 -8.81 16.44
CA GLY A 461 -18.35 -9.60 15.64
C GLY A 461 -19.84 -9.36 15.88
N LYS A 462 -20.21 -8.36 16.70
CA LYS A 462 -21.59 -7.85 16.66
C LYS A 462 -21.79 -7.11 15.35
N SER A 463 -22.90 -7.39 14.66
CA SER A 463 -23.19 -6.76 13.37
C SER A 463 -23.26 -5.25 13.57
N PRO A 464 -22.63 -4.44 12.69
CA PRO A 464 -22.86 -3.00 12.71
C PRO A 464 -24.37 -2.76 12.58
N ALA A 465 -24.93 -1.99 13.52
CA ALA A 465 -26.27 -1.46 13.36
C ALA A 465 -26.28 -0.63 12.06
N PRO A 466 -27.35 -0.68 11.26
CA PRO A 466 -27.42 0.15 10.07
C PRO A 466 -27.53 1.62 10.49
N GLU A 467 -26.39 2.31 10.58
CA GLU A 467 -26.36 3.77 10.56
C GLU A 467 -26.64 4.23 9.14
N PHE A 468 -27.92 4.35 8.81
CA PHE A 468 -28.33 5.23 7.74
C PHE A 468 -28.15 6.67 8.26
N PRO A 469 -27.41 7.55 7.58
CA PRO A 469 -27.68 8.97 7.74
C PRO A 469 -29.09 9.18 7.19
N ALA A 470 -30.08 9.24 8.09
CA ALA A 470 -31.40 9.67 7.74
C ALA A 470 -31.27 11.03 7.06
N ASN A 471 -31.83 11.12 5.84
CA ASN A 471 -32.08 12.37 5.15
C ASN A 471 -32.39 13.47 6.16
N THR A 472 -31.67 14.58 6.07
CA THR A 472 -32.13 15.90 6.53
C THR A 472 -33.54 16.11 5.98
N LEU A 473 -34.54 15.74 6.77
CA LEU A 473 -35.89 16.25 6.64
C LEU A 473 -35.78 17.75 6.90
N ILE A 474 -36.08 18.53 5.86
CA ILE A 474 -36.39 19.94 6.02
C ILE A 474 -37.62 20.00 6.92
N GLU A 475 -37.39 20.26 8.21
CA GLU A 475 -38.46 20.73 9.08
C GLU A 475 -38.88 22.11 8.57
N ASN A 476 -40.11 22.16 8.05
CA ASN A 476 -40.83 23.39 7.81
C ASN A 476 -40.92 24.16 9.13
N ILE A 477 -40.14 25.23 9.25
CA ILE A 477 -40.33 26.23 10.30
C ILE A 477 -41.61 26.99 9.96
N SER A 478 -42.73 26.58 10.55
CA SER A 478 -43.93 27.41 10.68
C SER A 478 -43.61 28.57 11.62
N LEU A 479 -43.50 29.78 11.07
CA LEU A 479 -43.49 31.02 11.84
C LEU A 479 -44.90 31.30 12.40
N PRO A 480 -45.07 31.68 13.67
CA PRO A 480 -46.35 32.13 14.19
C PRO A 480 -46.63 33.57 13.76
N LEU A 481 -47.79 33.80 13.13
CA LEU A 481 -48.35 35.13 12.93
C LEU A 481 -48.93 35.67 14.25
N PRO A 482 -48.75 36.96 14.59
CA PRO A 482 -49.44 37.58 15.72
C PRO A 482 -50.85 38.02 15.32
N ASN A 483 -51.84 37.64 16.14
CA ASN A 483 -53.21 38.15 16.09
C ASN A 483 -53.28 39.61 16.54
N ALA A 484 -54.01 40.45 15.79
CA ALA A 484 -54.75 41.59 16.32
C ALA A 484 -56.04 41.82 15.50
N SER A 485 -57.13 42.01 16.24
CA SER A 485 -58.56 42.02 15.89
C SER A 485 -59.06 43.26 15.09
N PRO A 486 -60.35 43.30 14.67
CA PRO A 486 -60.83 44.02 13.47
C PRO A 486 -61.49 45.37 13.77
N SER A 487 -61.60 46.24 12.75
CA SER A 487 -62.59 47.33 12.73
C SER A 487 -62.68 48.00 11.34
N ASN A 488 -63.90 47.96 10.78
CA ASN A 488 -64.60 48.95 9.95
C ASN A 488 -64.10 49.31 8.53
N ALA A 489 -64.97 48.99 7.56
CA ALA A 489 -65.12 49.66 6.26
C ALA A 489 -65.66 51.12 6.46
N PRO A 490 -65.58 52.06 5.49
CA PRO A 490 -66.34 51.96 4.22
C PRO A 490 -65.69 52.55 2.94
N SER A 491 -66.12 52.00 1.79
CA SER A 491 -66.54 52.59 0.49
C SER A 491 -65.89 53.85 -0.15
N LEU A 492 -65.99 53.88 -1.50
CA LEU A 492 -65.73 54.95 -2.51
C LEU A 492 -64.31 54.98 -3.09
N GLY A 493 -64.06 55.07 -4.40
CA GLY A 493 -64.87 55.02 -5.61
C GLY A 493 -63.91 55.09 -6.82
N THR A 494 -64.31 54.52 -7.95
CA THR A 494 -63.77 54.80 -9.31
C THR A 494 -64.00 56.28 -9.69
N PRO A 495 -63.29 56.91 -10.66
CA PRO A 495 -63.02 56.37 -12.00
C PRO A 495 -61.75 56.84 -12.76
N GLU A 496 -61.60 56.26 -13.96
CA GLU A 496 -61.08 56.84 -15.22
C GLU A 496 -59.66 57.43 -15.30
N ALA A 497 -58.83 56.89 -16.20
CA ALA A 497 -58.71 57.37 -17.58
C ALA A 497 -57.43 56.83 -18.28
N THR A 498 -57.65 56.09 -19.36
CA THR A 498 -57.05 56.25 -20.70
C THR A 498 -55.80 57.15 -20.86
N ARG A 499 -54.69 56.63 -21.40
CA ARG A 499 -54.30 56.66 -22.84
C ARG A 499 -52.78 56.46 -23.06
N GLN A 500 -52.50 55.62 -24.05
CA GLN A 500 -51.47 55.73 -25.11
C GLN A 500 -49.99 55.93 -24.76
N GLY A 501 -49.20 54.92 -25.17
CA GLY A 501 -48.29 55.09 -26.31
C GLY A 501 -46.81 55.30 -25.99
N GLN A 502 -46.03 54.22 -25.98
CA GLN A 502 -45.01 53.87 -26.98
C GLN A 502 -44.44 52.49 -26.69
#